data_AF-A0A849RNL9-F1
#
_entry.id   AF-A0A849RNL9-F1
#
_cell.length_a   1.000
_cell.length_b   1.000
_cell.length_c   1.000
_cell.angle_alpha   90.00
_cell.angle_beta   90.00
_cell.angle_gamma   90.00
#
_symmetry.space_group_name_H-M   'P 1'
#
loop_
_entity.id
_entity.type
_entity.pdbx_description
1 polymer ?
#
loop_
_entity_poly.entity_id
_entity_poly.type
_entity_poly.pdbx_seq_one_letter_code
_entity_poly.pdbx_strand_id
1 'polypeptide(L)' 'MHDVNCCAPNCQSNPYAPAGTKSLCKDHFLNFLTWRRRRGPQMFLKYAAMTMEERDTVSAEWQKTIQIDEVPSNSPKS' A
#
# COMPACT_ATOMS: atom_id res chain seq x y z
N MET A 1 14.64 -13.75 7.95
CA MET A 1 14.43 -13.92 6.49
C MET A 1 13.57 -12.75 6.06
N HIS A 2 14.08 -11.84 5.22
CA HIS A 2 13.26 -10.77 4.66
C HIS A 2 12.33 -11.39 3.61
N ASP A 3 11.03 -11.15 3.71
CA ASP A 3 10.08 -11.53 2.67
C ASP A 3 10.58 -11.01 1.32
N VAL A 4 10.94 -11.95 0.45
CA VAL A 4 11.60 -11.72 -0.84
C VAL A 4 10.62 -11.19 -1.88
N ASN A 5 9.33 -11.14 -1.53
CA ASN A 5 8.23 -10.81 -2.43
C ASN A 5 7.44 -9.61 -1.90
N CYS A 6 6.82 -8.89 -2.82
CA CYS A 6 5.84 -7.87 -2.49
C CYS A 6 4.65 -8.49 -1.74
N CYS A 7 4.19 -7.84 -0.67
CA CYS A 7 3.07 -8.30 0.15
C CYS A 7 1.71 -8.04 -0.53
N ALA A 8 1.68 -7.35 -1.67
CA ALA A 8 0.47 -7.20 -2.46
C ALA A 8 0.07 -8.56 -3.08
N PRO A 9 -1.23 -8.89 -3.11
CA PRO A 9 -1.69 -10.16 -3.67
C PRO A 9 -1.29 -10.27 -5.14
N ASN A 10 -0.84 -11.45 -5.57
CA ASN A 10 -0.39 -11.75 -6.94
C ASN A 10 0.79 -10.89 -7.46
N CYS A 11 1.54 -10.22 -6.60
CA CYS A 11 2.70 -9.45 -7.02
C CYS A 11 3.99 -10.27 -6.91
N GLN A 12 4.65 -10.50 -8.06
CA GLN A 12 5.94 -11.19 -8.15
C GLN A 12 7.13 -10.22 -8.28
N SER A 13 6.90 -8.91 -8.15
CA SER A 13 7.94 -7.91 -8.32
C SER A 13 8.88 -7.85 -7.12
N ASN A 14 10.15 -7.53 -7.39
CA ASN A 14 11.15 -7.38 -6.35
C ASN A 14 10.77 -6.29 -5.33
N PRO A 15 10.91 -6.56 -4.02
CA PRO A 15 10.64 -5.60 -2.96
C PRO A 15 11.63 -4.44 -3.07
N TYR A 16 11.11 -3.22 -2.95
CA TYR A 16 11.88 -1.99 -3.14
C TYR A 16 12.48 -1.46 -1.82
N ALA A 17 11.85 -1.71 -0.67
CA ALA A 17 12.41 -1.35 0.63
C ALA A 17 11.78 -2.15 1.79
N PRO A 18 12.59 -2.68 2.74
CA PRO A 18 12.11 -3.43 3.91
C PRO A 18 11.84 -2.57 5.17
N ALA A 19 11.73 -1.24 5.08
CA ALA A 19 11.67 -0.39 6.28
C ALA A 19 10.39 0.45 6.35
N GLY A 20 9.59 0.21 7.40
CA GLY A 20 8.45 1.05 7.80
C GLY A 20 7.06 0.50 7.46
N THR A 21 6.99 -0.35 6.45
CA THR A 21 5.80 -1.03 5.92
C THR A 21 6.23 -2.40 5.43
N LYS A 22 5.35 -3.40 5.49
CA LYS A 22 5.57 -4.73 4.88
C LYS A 22 6.31 -4.64 3.54
N SER A 23 7.09 -5.67 3.16
CA SER A 23 7.83 -5.69 1.88
C SER A 23 6.93 -5.32 0.70
N LEU A 24 7.12 -4.14 0.10
CA LEU A 24 6.38 -3.71 -1.10
C LEU A 24 7.35 -3.41 -2.24
N CYS A 25 6.94 -3.72 -3.47
CA CYS A 25 7.63 -3.24 -4.66
C CYS A 25 7.38 -1.74 -4.87
N LYS A 26 8.18 -1.11 -5.74
CA LYS A 26 8.12 0.34 -5.98
C LYS A 26 6.73 0.81 -6.41
N ASP A 27 6.06 0.06 -7.29
CA ASP A 27 4.73 0.40 -7.80
C ASP A 27 3.67 0.36 -6.71
N HIS A 28 3.62 -0.74 -5.97
CA HIS A 28 2.71 -0.95 -4.85
C HIS A 28 2.93 0.07 -3.72
N PHE A 29 4.18 0.46 -3.47
CA PHE A 29 4.48 1.52 -2.52
C PHE A 29 3.91 2.88 -2.97
N LEU A 30 4.01 3.24 -4.26
CA LEU A 30 3.41 4.46 -4.80
C LEU A 30 1.87 4.41 -4.77
N ASN A 31 1.28 3.24 -5.05
CA ASN A 31 -0.16 3.01 -4.93
C ASN A 31 -0.63 3.18 -3.48
N PHE A 32 0.09 2.60 -2.52
CA PHE A 32 -0.14 2.78 -1.09
C PHE A 32 -0.08 4.26 -0.68
N LEU A 33 0.95 5.00 -1.11
CA LEU A 33 1.07 6.43 -0.82
C LEU A 33 -0.11 7.24 -1.40
N THR A 34 -0.55 6.89 -2.60
CA THR A 34 -1.69 7.52 -3.27
C THR A 34 -2.99 7.26 -2.50
N TRP A 35 -3.26 6.00 -2.14
CA TRP A 35 -4.41 5.62 -1.33
C TRP A 35 -4.40 6.31 0.04
N ARG A 36 -3.25 6.35 0.71
CA ARG A 36 -3.10 7.01 2.01
C ARG A 36 -3.34 8.51 1.91
N ARG A 37 -2.85 9.16 0.84
CA ARG A 37 -3.07 10.59 0.59
C ARG A 37 -4.56 10.91 0.39
N ARG A 38 -5.33 10.03 -0.25
CA ARG A 38 -6.79 10.19 -0.42
C ARG A 38 -7.57 10.17 0.90
N ARG A 39 -7.04 9.54 1.96
CA ARG A 39 -7.64 9.56 3.31
C ARG A 39 -7.43 10.89 4.07
N GLY A 40 -6.73 11.85 3.47
CA GLY A 40 -6.62 13.22 3.96
C GLY A 40 -5.32 13.53 4.74
N PRO A 41 -5.01 14.82 4.93
CA PRO A 41 -3.74 15.28 5.50
C PRO A 41 -3.53 14.85 6.96
N GLN A 42 -4.60 14.64 7.74
CA GLN A 42 -4.49 14.10 9.10
C GLN A 42 -3.86 12.70 9.13
N MET A 43 -4.07 11.88 8.09
CA MET A 43 -3.45 10.54 8.02
C MET A 43 -1.95 10.61 7.79
N PHE A 44 -1.42 11.66 7.17
CA PHE A 44 0.03 11.81 6.99
C PHE A 44 0.75 12.01 8.34
N LEU A 45 0.23 12.93 9.16
CA LEU A 45 0.78 13.24 10.48
C LEU A 45 0.59 12.07 11.45
N LYS A 46 -0.61 11.48 11.50
CA LYS A 46 -0.89 10.31 12.35
C LYS A 46 0.00 9.12 11.99
N TYR A 47 0.18 8.85 10.69
CA TYR A 47 0.98 7.71 10.25
C TYR A 47 2.47 7.83 10.59
N ALA A 48 3.02 9.05 10.54
CA ALA A 48 4.41 9.28 10.96
C ALA A 48 4.60 8.98 12.46
N ALA A 49 3.59 9.28 13.28
CA ALA A 49 3.59 9.03 14.73
C ALA A 49 3.21 7.57 15.12
N MET A 50 2.66 6.78 14.19
CA MET A 50 2.28 5.39 14.42
C MET A 50 3.51 4.47 14.55
N THR A 51 3.37 3.48 15.42
CA THR A 51 4.26 2.32 15.55
C THR A 51 4.23 1.43 14.30
N MET A 52 5.19 0.51 14.19
CA MET A 52 5.25 -0.43 13.07
C MET A 52 3.99 -1.31 12.97
N GLU A 53 3.46 -1.81 14.09
CA GLU A 53 2.23 -2.61 14.13
C GLU A 53 0.99 -1.83 13.69
N GLU A 54 0.86 -0.56 14.10
CA GLU A 54 -0.25 0.29 13.65
C GLU A 54 -0.17 0.56 12.14
N ARG A 55 1.05 0.75 11.61
CA ARG A 55 1.28 0.90 10.17
C ARG A 55 0.97 -0.39 9.40
N ASP A 56 1.22 -1.55 10.00
CA ASP A 56 0.85 -2.84 9.41
C ASP A 56 -0.65 -3.01 9.29
N THR A 57 -1.42 -2.51 10.27
CA THR A 57 -2.89 -2.47 10.19
C THR A 57 -3.37 -1.60 9.03
N VAL A 58 -2.79 -0.41 8.87
CA VAL A 58 -3.12 0.48 7.74
C VAL A 58 -2.74 -0.15 6.39
N SER A 59 -1.62 -0.88 6.35
CA SER A 59 -1.16 -1.59 5.15
C SER A 59 -2.09 -2.77 4.82
N ALA A 60 -2.55 -3.52 5.82
CA ALA A 60 -3.52 -4.61 5.66
C ALA A 60 -4.88 -4.10 5.14
N GLU A 61 -5.33 -2.95 5.62
CA GLU A 61 -6.53 -2.28 5.10
C GLU A 61 -6.36 -1.87 3.64
N TRP A 62 -5.20 -1.33 3.28
CA TRP A 62 -4.90 -1.02 1.89
C TRP A 62 -4.85 -2.27 1.02
N GLN A 63 -4.26 -3.37 1.49
CA GLN A 63 -4.21 -4.64 0.76
C GLN A 63 -5.60 -5.16 0.38
N LYS A 64 -6.60 -4.98 1.24
CA LYS A 64 -8.00 -5.32 0.93
C LYS A 64 -8.61 -4.47 -0.20
N THR A 65 -8.07 -3.26 -0.43
CA THR A 65 -8.51 -2.38 -1.52
C THR A 65 -7.80 -2.64 -2.85
N ILE A 66 -6.72 -3.41 -2.83
CA ILE A 66 -6.10 -3.95 -4.04
C ILE A 66 -7.02 -5.07 -4.49
N GLN A 67 -8.05 -4.72 -5.25
CA GLN A 67 -8.93 -5.72 -5.86
C GLN A 67 -8.06 -6.64 -6.72
N ILE A 68 -8.16 -7.94 -6.45
CA ILE A 68 -7.74 -8.99 -7.37
C ILE A 68 -8.84 -9.04 -8.44
N ASP A 69 -8.92 -8.00 -9.27
CA ASP A 69 -9.71 -8.07 -10.49
C ASP A 69 -9.18 -7.08 -11.51
N GLU A 70 -9.11 -7.59 -12.71
CA GLU A 70 -8.59 -7.01 -13.91
C GLU A 70 -9.44 -5.78 -14.33
N VAL A 71 -8.86 -4.94 -15.19
CA VAL A 71 -9.50 -3.83 -15.92
C VAL A 71 -9.61 -2.48 -15.18
N PRO A 72 -8.95 -1.42 -15.68
CA PRO A 72 -9.13 -0.06 -15.18
C PRO A 72 -10.55 0.41 -15.49
N SER A 73 -11.38 0.55 -14.46
CA SER A 73 -12.67 1.27 -14.59
C SER A 73 -12.39 2.76 -14.74
N ASN A 74 -12.07 3.14 -15.97
CA ASN A 74 -12.02 4.50 -16.44
C ASN A 74 -13.45 5.07 -16.34
N SER A 75 -13.77 5.75 -15.23
CA SER A 75 -15.07 6.40 -15.09
C SER A 75 -15.26 7.45 -16.20
N PRO A 76 -16.29 7.34 -17.06
CA PRO A 76 -16.63 8.41 -17.97
C PRO A 76 -17.22 9.56 -17.15
N LYS A 77 -16.68 10.75 -17.37
CA LYS A 77 -17.24 12.01 -16.87
C LYS A 77 -18.48 12.31 -17.74
N SER A 78 -19.67 12.29 -17.15
CA SER A 78 -20.88 12.87 -17.75
C SER A 78 -21.04 14.32 -17.30
#